data_AF-A0A7X7APL2-F1
#
_entry.id   AF-A0A7X7APL2-F1
#
_cell.length_a   1.000
_cell.length_b   1.000
_cell.length_c   1.000
_cell.angle_alpha   90.00
_cell.angle_beta   90.00
_cell.angle_gamma   90.00
#
_symmetry.space_group_name_H-M   'P 1'
#
loop_
_entity.id
_entity.type
_entity.pdbx_description
1 polymer ?
#
loop_
_entity_poly.entity_id
_entity_poly.type
_entity_poly.pdbx_seq_one_letter_code
_entity_poly.pdbx_strand_id
1 'polypeptide(L)'
;MNSRSKSQHLIRKRLISLMLLLAFIMSVLLSSACSLLEFGTSERTEKVDNELFITPENGEYLNEVETVQTLILAMNNTDKIDSIWRHIPSKQRSEINLYLFVSYVRILKQVLQNTVVSFSEATAEETAALRLNISRSVPSLADEADRSSFWYIHTQGSNNQQEKFAVSINKTEAGVPYFSSAWVARQAFLYDYIRLYFSALEEENPSALFGLLHQQHNTHMPTYEQAVESRVIALLAYYGEFSNLQLRSYKIVELMPGNARVVQSSLPDGSGSRTVSFRESNAVISVNERIPQVLDLSDIDIYHNDELSFRLESSTRRLLSSTSLPKLGVPLDISLLSEDDADTGMVTQGNNVNFRVSWPGIQIYAFGSFNTNNLFFDGVIKRVDLFYSDYETGSGLSVGDPINLLYIKYPFARENDYLIRGESYGVDLTLAVQVESDYIARLTILSEEAPLP
;
A
#
# COMPACT_ATOMS: atom_id res chain seq x y z
N MET A 1 65.74 -4.81 62.25
CA MET A 1 65.11 -5.79 61.33
C MET A 1 63.72 -6.19 61.86
N ASN A 2 62.74 -5.28 61.79
CA ASN A 2 61.49 -5.40 62.56
C ASN A 2 60.23 -4.86 61.83
N SER A 3 60.13 -4.97 60.50
CA SER A 3 58.97 -4.43 59.76
C SER A 3 58.21 -5.41 58.83
N ARG A 4 58.74 -6.61 58.54
CA ARG A 4 58.07 -7.57 57.64
C ARG A 4 57.03 -8.48 58.30
N SER A 5 57.06 -8.67 59.62
CA SER A 5 56.12 -9.56 60.34
C SER A 5 54.75 -8.90 60.62
N LYS A 6 54.69 -7.58 60.81
CA LYS A 6 53.42 -6.87 61.11
C LYS A 6 52.48 -6.74 59.89
N SER A 7 53.02 -6.73 58.67
CA SER A 7 52.24 -6.61 57.42
C SER A 7 51.38 -7.84 57.14
N GLN A 8 51.92 -9.05 57.34
CA GLN A 8 51.19 -10.29 57.07
C GLN A 8 50.05 -10.56 58.07
N HIS A 9 50.18 -10.09 59.32
CA HIS A 9 49.11 -10.18 60.31
C HIS A 9 47.93 -9.24 60.03
N LEU A 10 48.18 -8.07 59.45
CA LEU A 10 47.14 -7.11 59.07
C LEU A 10 46.33 -7.58 57.85
N ILE A 11 46.99 -8.23 56.88
CA ILE A 11 46.32 -8.78 55.70
C ILE A 11 45.42 -9.96 56.07
N ARG A 12 45.87 -10.87 56.95
CA ARG A 12 45.04 -11.98 57.45
C ARG A 12 43.82 -11.51 58.25
N LYS A 13 43.98 -10.48 59.09
CA LYS A 13 42.83 -9.93 59.85
C LYS A 13 41.79 -9.27 58.94
N ARG A 14 42.21 -8.59 57.86
CA ARG A 14 41.29 -8.00 56.88
C ARG A 14 40.55 -9.06 56.06
N LEU A 15 41.22 -10.15 55.70
CA LEU A 15 40.61 -11.23 54.93
C LEU A 15 39.58 -12.03 55.75
N ILE A 16 39.86 -12.26 57.03
CA ILE A 16 38.90 -12.91 57.96
C ILE A 16 37.70 -11.99 58.25
N SER A 17 37.94 -10.68 58.41
CA SER A 17 36.86 -9.70 58.60
C SER A 17 35.96 -9.60 57.36
N LEU A 18 36.55 -9.64 56.15
CA LEU A 18 35.79 -9.63 54.90
C LEU A 18 34.93 -10.89 54.74
N MET A 19 35.48 -12.07 55.09
CA MET A 19 34.74 -13.34 55.05
C MET A 19 33.59 -13.36 56.06
N LEU A 20 33.78 -12.82 57.27
CA LEU A 20 32.73 -12.69 58.27
C LEU A 20 31.62 -11.71 57.84
N LEU A 21 31.99 -10.61 57.19
CA LEU A 21 31.03 -9.66 56.63
C LEU A 21 30.21 -10.29 55.50
N LEU A 22 30.85 -11.07 54.62
CA LEU A 22 30.18 -11.75 53.51
C LEU A 22 29.24 -12.85 54.00
N ALA A 23 29.64 -13.60 55.03
CA ALA A 23 28.79 -14.59 55.69
C ALA A 23 27.59 -13.95 56.41
N PHE A 24 27.78 -12.76 57.00
CA PHE A 24 26.70 -12.02 57.64
C PHE A 24 25.69 -11.48 56.62
N ILE A 25 26.15 -10.96 55.47
CA ILE A 25 25.29 -10.48 54.39
C ILE A 25 24.52 -11.65 53.74
N MET A 26 25.17 -12.80 53.53
CA MET A 26 24.49 -14.02 53.06
C MET A 26 23.43 -14.53 54.05
N SER A 27 23.71 -14.45 55.36
CA SER A 27 22.74 -14.83 56.40
C SER A 27 21.51 -13.91 56.40
N VAL A 28 21.68 -12.61 56.21
CA VAL A 28 20.58 -11.63 56.12
C VAL A 28 19.75 -11.80 54.83
N LEU A 29 20.39 -12.17 53.72
CA LEU A 29 19.70 -12.46 52.46
C LEU A 29 18.91 -13.78 52.52
N LEU A 30 19.42 -14.80 53.22
CA LEU A 30 18.73 -16.09 53.40
C LEU A 30 17.60 -16.03 54.44
N SER A 31 17.65 -15.11 55.40
CA SER A 31 16.58 -14.91 56.40
C SER A 31 15.47 -13.96 55.95
N SER A 32 15.62 -13.29 54.80
CA SER A 32 14.57 -12.49 54.16
C SER A 32 13.72 -13.28 53.14
N ALA A 33 14.04 -14.57 52.93
CA ALA A 33 13.30 -15.47 52.04
C ALA A 33 12.33 -16.42 52.77
N CYS A 34 12.22 -16.31 54.10
CA CYS A 34 11.34 -17.14 54.92
C CYS A 34 10.58 -16.30 55.96
N SER A 35 9.76 -15.36 55.52
CA SER A 35 8.73 -14.75 56.37
C SER A 35 7.52 -14.29 55.55
N LEU A 36 6.73 -15.26 55.08
CA LEU A 36 5.26 -15.16 54.96
C LEU A 36 4.67 -16.50 54.48
N LEU A 37 4.64 -17.46 55.40
CA LEU A 37 3.73 -18.61 55.34
C LEU A 37 3.23 -18.84 56.77
N GLU A 38 2.07 -18.27 57.07
CA GLU A 38 0.97 -18.89 57.83
C GLU A 38 -0.07 -17.83 58.19
N PHE A 39 -1.15 -17.78 57.41
CA PHE A 39 -2.49 -17.46 57.90
C PHE A 39 -3.53 -18.14 57.02
N GLY A 40 -4.21 -19.14 57.59
CA GLY A 40 -5.57 -19.54 57.23
C GLY A 40 -5.76 -20.27 55.91
N THR A 41 -6.00 -21.59 55.99
CA THR A 41 -6.81 -22.31 55.01
C THR A 41 -8.19 -21.66 54.91
N SER A 42 -8.40 -20.78 53.92
CA SER A 42 -9.72 -20.28 53.51
C SER A 42 -9.65 -19.76 52.06
N GLU A 43 -10.14 -20.58 51.12
CA GLU A 43 -10.91 -20.23 49.91
C GLU A 43 -10.46 -19.08 48.96
N ARG A 44 -9.22 -18.57 49.03
CA ARG A 44 -8.85 -17.35 48.27
C ARG A 44 -7.91 -17.52 47.08
N THR A 45 -7.49 -18.73 46.75
CA THR A 45 -6.61 -18.99 45.59
C THR A 45 -7.34 -19.22 44.27
N GLU A 46 -8.63 -19.57 44.27
CA GLU A 46 -9.39 -19.76 43.01
C GLU A 46 -9.88 -18.44 42.39
N LYS A 47 -10.02 -17.36 43.18
CA LYS A 47 -10.60 -16.11 42.68
C LYS A 47 -9.66 -15.28 41.80
N VAL A 48 -8.35 -15.38 41.99
CA VAL A 48 -7.38 -14.55 41.24
C VAL A 48 -7.12 -15.09 39.83
N ASP A 49 -7.21 -16.41 39.63
CA ASP A 49 -7.12 -17.01 38.29
C ASP A 49 -8.46 -16.91 37.53
N ASN A 50 -9.62 -16.96 38.23
CA ASN A 50 -10.93 -16.77 37.59
C ASN A 50 -11.19 -15.34 37.09
N GLU A 51 -10.44 -14.33 37.52
CA GLU A 51 -10.57 -12.95 37.02
C GLU A 51 -9.96 -12.75 35.62
N LEU A 52 -9.21 -13.73 35.10
CA LEU A 52 -8.49 -13.59 33.82
C LEU A 52 -9.17 -14.27 32.63
N PHE A 53 -10.30 -14.96 32.85
CA PHE A 53 -10.99 -15.74 31.82
C PHE A 53 -12.45 -15.36 31.72
N ILE A 54 -12.98 -15.40 30.50
CA ILE A 54 -14.39 -15.11 30.22
C ILE A 54 -15.16 -16.43 30.23
N THR A 55 -16.14 -16.52 31.11
CA THR A 55 -17.08 -17.64 31.16
C THR A 55 -18.27 -17.35 30.26
N PRO A 56 -18.68 -18.29 29.38
CA PRO A 56 -19.86 -18.09 28.54
C PRO A 56 -21.13 -17.79 29.35
N GLU A 57 -21.84 -16.72 29.03
CA GLU A 57 -23.13 -16.37 29.64
C GLU A 57 -24.18 -17.49 29.47
N ASN A 58 -24.17 -18.16 28.33
CA ASN A 58 -25.07 -19.29 28.04
C ASN A 58 -24.57 -20.64 28.58
N GLY A 59 -23.37 -20.68 29.18
CA GLY A 59 -22.74 -21.88 29.71
C GLY A 59 -22.19 -22.89 28.67
N GLU A 60 -22.41 -22.68 27.36
CA GLU A 60 -22.02 -23.61 26.31
C GLU A 60 -20.94 -23.07 25.35
N TYR A 61 -21.08 -21.81 24.92
CA TYR A 61 -20.20 -21.18 23.93
C TYR A 61 -20.16 -19.67 24.13
N LEU A 62 -18.99 -19.08 23.92
CA LEU A 62 -18.79 -17.64 23.95
C LEU A 62 -19.63 -17.00 22.84
N ASN A 63 -20.44 -16.00 23.18
CA ASN A 63 -21.11 -15.14 22.21
C ASN A 63 -20.09 -14.25 21.48
N GLU A 64 -20.54 -13.44 20.52
CA GLU A 64 -19.65 -12.62 19.69
C GLU A 64 -18.84 -11.61 20.52
N VAL A 65 -19.49 -10.95 21.48
CA VAL A 65 -18.86 -9.97 22.39
C VAL A 65 -17.81 -10.66 23.26
N GLU A 66 -18.16 -11.79 23.88
CA GLU A 66 -17.26 -12.58 24.71
C GLU A 66 -16.07 -13.12 23.91
N THR A 67 -16.27 -13.45 22.63
CA THR A 67 -15.20 -13.89 21.72
C THR A 67 -14.23 -12.75 21.42
N VAL A 68 -14.74 -11.54 21.12
CA VAL A 68 -13.90 -10.34 20.92
C VAL A 68 -13.13 -9.98 22.19
N GLN A 69 -13.78 -10.00 23.34
CA GLN A 69 -13.12 -9.76 24.62
C GLN A 69 -12.04 -10.81 24.90
N THR A 70 -12.27 -12.09 24.56
CA THR A 70 -11.27 -13.16 24.69
C THR A 70 -10.05 -12.89 23.80
N LEU A 71 -10.26 -12.41 22.57
CA LEU A 71 -9.17 -11.98 21.69
C LEU A 71 -8.38 -10.82 22.31
N ILE A 72 -9.06 -9.81 22.85
CA ILE A 72 -8.41 -8.66 23.51
C ILE A 72 -7.61 -9.12 24.74
N LEU A 73 -8.15 -10.03 25.56
CA LEU A 73 -7.45 -10.61 26.69
C LEU A 73 -6.18 -11.36 26.25
N ALA A 74 -6.27 -12.15 25.17
CA ALA A 74 -5.12 -12.87 24.62
C ALA A 74 -4.03 -11.92 24.09
N MET A 75 -4.41 -10.83 23.43
CA MET A 75 -3.48 -9.81 22.95
C MET A 75 -2.79 -9.03 24.08
N ASN A 76 -3.48 -8.83 25.21
CA ASN A 76 -2.95 -8.10 26.35
C ASN A 76 -2.11 -8.98 27.29
N ASN A 77 -2.33 -10.29 27.29
CA ASN A 77 -1.66 -11.25 28.17
C ASN A 77 -0.96 -12.34 27.35
N THR A 78 0.03 -11.95 26.54
CA THR A 78 0.70 -12.86 25.59
C THR A 78 1.42 -14.03 26.27
N ASP A 79 1.83 -13.86 27.53
CA ASP A 79 2.43 -14.88 28.39
C ASP A 79 1.42 -15.96 28.85
N LYS A 80 0.12 -15.67 28.81
CA LYS A 80 -0.96 -16.56 29.27
C LYS A 80 -1.84 -17.10 28.13
N ILE A 81 -1.42 -16.94 26.87
CA ILE A 81 -2.21 -17.36 25.70
C ILE A 81 -2.61 -18.84 25.78
N ASP A 82 -1.70 -19.72 26.22
CA ASP A 82 -1.98 -21.16 26.34
C ASP A 82 -3.12 -21.45 27.32
N SER A 83 -3.18 -20.69 28.43
CA SER A 83 -4.25 -20.80 29.42
C SER A 83 -5.56 -20.25 28.86
N ILE A 84 -5.52 -19.08 28.21
CA ILE A 84 -6.71 -18.46 27.60
C ILE A 84 -7.31 -19.39 26.53
N TRP A 85 -6.46 -19.98 25.69
CA TRP A 85 -6.85 -20.95 24.68
C TRP A 85 -7.62 -22.15 25.25
N ARG A 86 -7.17 -22.69 26.39
CA ARG A 86 -7.82 -23.85 27.03
C ARG A 86 -9.21 -23.52 27.58
N HIS A 87 -9.49 -22.26 27.88
CA HIS A 87 -10.79 -21.81 28.37
C HIS A 87 -11.79 -21.52 27.23
N ILE A 88 -11.32 -21.44 25.98
CA ILE A 88 -12.22 -21.36 24.81
C ILE A 88 -12.94 -22.71 24.64
N PRO A 89 -14.28 -22.73 24.59
CA PRO A 89 -15.07 -23.94 24.40
C PRO A 89 -14.65 -24.75 23.17
N SER A 90 -14.58 -26.07 23.31
CA SER A 90 -14.08 -26.99 22.28
C SER A 90 -14.79 -26.84 20.92
N LYS A 91 -16.10 -26.56 20.94
CA LYS A 91 -16.91 -26.31 19.72
C LYS A 91 -16.38 -25.13 18.90
N GLN A 92 -15.84 -24.09 19.54
CA GLN A 92 -15.40 -22.84 18.90
C GLN A 92 -13.93 -22.87 18.45
N ARG A 93 -13.17 -23.86 18.92
CA ARG A 93 -11.78 -24.14 18.54
C ARG A 93 -11.64 -25.41 17.69
N SER A 94 -12.72 -25.84 17.03
CA SER A 94 -12.77 -27.09 16.29
C SER A 94 -11.91 -27.09 15.03
N GLU A 95 -11.73 -25.93 14.38
CA GLU A 95 -10.97 -25.81 13.14
C GLU A 95 -9.51 -25.41 13.32
N ILE A 96 -9.19 -24.70 14.40
CA ILE A 96 -7.84 -24.21 14.65
C ILE A 96 -7.21 -24.88 15.86
N ASN A 97 -5.89 -25.04 15.82
CA ASN A 97 -5.11 -25.53 16.95
C ASN A 97 -4.47 -24.36 17.72
N LEU A 98 -3.84 -24.67 18.86
CA LEU A 98 -3.15 -23.68 19.69
C LEU A 98 -2.11 -22.89 18.88
N TYR A 99 -1.38 -23.54 17.97
CA TYR A 99 -0.35 -22.89 17.16
C TYR A 99 -0.94 -21.79 16.27
N LEU A 100 -2.04 -22.09 15.56
CA LEU A 100 -2.74 -21.10 14.71
C LEU A 100 -3.31 -19.96 15.54
N PHE A 101 -3.88 -20.26 16.72
CA PHE A 101 -4.38 -19.24 17.63
C PHE A 101 -3.27 -18.30 18.12
N VAL A 102 -2.15 -18.86 18.60
CA VAL A 102 -0.97 -18.09 19.04
C VAL A 102 -0.44 -17.22 17.91
N SER A 103 -0.34 -17.78 16.69
CA SER A 103 0.10 -17.03 15.51
C SER A 103 -0.82 -15.85 15.23
N TYR A 104 -2.13 -16.09 15.23
CA TYR A 104 -3.14 -15.06 14.98
C TYR A 104 -3.09 -13.92 16.02
N VAL A 105 -3.05 -14.28 17.31
CA VAL A 105 -2.93 -13.29 18.40
C VAL A 105 -1.63 -12.48 18.28
N ARG A 106 -0.52 -13.12 17.88
CA ARG A 106 0.76 -12.42 17.67
C ARG A 106 0.68 -11.45 16.50
N ILE A 107 0.06 -11.83 15.38
CA ILE A 107 -0.18 -10.94 14.24
C ILE A 107 -0.99 -9.73 14.69
N LEU A 108 -2.14 -9.98 15.34
CA LEU A 108 -2.98 -8.89 15.83
C LEU A 108 -2.22 -7.97 16.78
N LYS A 109 -1.40 -8.51 17.69
CA LYS A 109 -0.58 -7.70 18.62
C LYS A 109 0.49 -6.88 17.91
N GLN A 110 1.08 -7.40 16.84
CA GLN A 110 2.09 -6.68 16.04
C GLN A 110 1.47 -5.54 15.23
N VAL A 111 0.23 -5.72 14.79
CA VAL A 111 -0.55 -4.73 14.04
C VAL A 111 -1.15 -3.67 14.98
N LEU A 112 -1.71 -4.10 16.12
CA LEU A 112 -2.27 -3.27 17.19
C LEU A 112 -1.21 -2.96 18.25
N GLN A 113 -0.27 -2.08 17.90
CA GLN A 113 0.83 -1.69 18.80
C GLN A 113 0.39 -0.80 19.96
N ASN A 114 -0.76 -0.14 19.82
CA ASN A 114 -1.31 0.80 20.80
C ASN A 114 -2.17 0.11 21.86
N THR A 115 -2.45 0.80 22.97
CA THR A 115 -3.29 0.27 24.04
C THR A 115 -4.75 0.21 23.60
N VAL A 116 -5.39 -0.94 23.77
CA VAL A 116 -6.83 -1.12 23.51
C VAL A 116 -7.63 -0.33 24.55
N VAL A 117 -8.54 0.54 24.09
CA VAL A 117 -9.38 1.37 24.95
C VAL A 117 -10.85 0.94 24.94
N SER A 118 -11.34 0.45 23.80
CA SER A 118 -12.71 -0.03 23.65
C SER A 118 -12.83 -0.89 22.40
N PHE A 119 -14.01 -1.49 22.20
CA PHE A 119 -14.38 -2.16 20.96
C PHE A 119 -15.85 -1.89 20.65
N SER A 120 -16.23 -1.97 19.38
CA SER A 120 -17.61 -1.77 18.93
C SER A 120 -17.90 -2.62 17.71
N GLU A 121 -19.17 -2.96 17.46
CA GLU A 121 -19.57 -3.59 16.22
C GLU A 121 -19.43 -2.59 15.04
N ALA A 122 -19.09 -3.09 13.85
CA ALA A 122 -19.07 -2.29 12.63
C ALA A 122 -20.50 -1.92 12.21
N THR A 123 -20.68 -0.78 11.53
CA THR A 123 -22.03 -0.43 11.03
C THR A 123 -22.48 -1.38 9.94
N ALA A 124 -23.78 -1.34 9.58
CA ALA A 124 -24.32 -2.14 8.51
C ALA A 124 -23.64 -1.83 7.15
N GLU A 125 -23.34 -0.56 6.88
CA GLU A 125 -22.63 -0.13 5.66
C GLU A 125 -21.19 -0.63 5.65
N GLU A 126 -20.47 -0.50 6.77
CA GLU A 126 -19.08 -0.99 6.90
C GLU A 126 -19.01 -2.52 6.75
N THR A 127 -19.95 -3.24 7.37
CA THR A 127 -20.09 -4.69 7.24
C THR A 127 -20.36 -5.10 5.80
N ALA A 128 -21.28 -4.42 5.10
CA ALA A 128 -21.57 -4.69 3.70
C ALA A 128 -20.34 -4.46 2.80
N ALA A 129 -19.58 -3.40 3.06
CA ALA A 129 -18.35 -3.11 2.32
C ALA A 129 -17.26 -4.18 2.56
N LEU A 130 -17.07 -4.63 3.81
CA LEU A 130 -16.11 -5.69 4.15
C LEU A 130 -16.48 -7.03 3.48
N ARG A 131 -17.76 -7.42 3.55
CA ARG A 131 -18.26 -8.64 2.88
C ARG A 131 -18.07 -8.59 1.37
N LEU A 132 -18.41 -7.47 0.75
CA LEU A 132 -18.25 -7.29 -0.68
C LEU A 132 -16.78 -7.39 -1.11
N ASN A 133 -15.87 -6.78 -0.34
CA ASN A 133 -14.44 -6.87 -0.60
C ASN A 133 -13.92 -8.30 -0.48
N ILE A 134 -14.25 -9.01 0.60
CA ILE A 134 -13.82 -10.40 0.80
C ILE A 134 -14.39 -11.30 -0.30
N SER A 135 -15.67 -11.16 -0.64
CA SER A 135 -16.32 -12.00 -1.66
C SER A 135 -15.73 -11.80 -3.05
N ARG A 136 -15.26 -10.59 -3.37
CA ARG A 136 -14.59 -10.29 -4.65
C ARG A 136 -13.15 -10.79 -4.70
N SER A 137 -12.42 -10.62 -3.60
CA SER A 137 -10.99 -10.96 -3.52
C SER A 137 -10.74 -12.45 -3.28
N VAL A 138 -11.52 -13.05 -2.37
CA VAL A 138 -11.41 -14.45 -1.95
C VAL A 138 -12.80 -15.10 -2.01
N PRO A 139 -13.29 -15.46 -3.21
CA PRO A 139 -14.65 -16.01 -3.38
C PRO A 139 -14.93 -17.25 -2.53
N SER A 140 -13.90 -18.05 -2.21
CA SER A 140 -14.04 -19.22 -1.35
C SER A 140 -14.45 -18.91 0.10
N LEU A 141 -14.36 -17.64 0.53
CA LEU A 141 -14.77 -17.19 1.87
C LEU A 141 -16.08 -16.38 1.84
N ALA A 142 -16.76 -16.26 0.69
CA ALA A 142 -17.96 -15.42 0.56
C ALA A 142 -19.08 -15.83 1.54
N ASP A 143 -19.46 -17.12 1.55
CA ASP A 143 -20.51 -17.63 2.44
C ASP A 143 -20.14 -17.45 3.93
N GLU A 144 -18.85 -17.59 4.26
CA GLU A 144 -18.36 -17.39 5.61
C GLU A 144 -18.40 -15.91 6.01
N ALA A 145 -18.00 -15.01 5.12
CA ALA A 145 -18.07 -13.57 5.33
C ALA A 145 -19.51 -13.08 5.53
N ASP A 146 -20.47 -13.64 4.79
CA ASP A 146 -21.90 -13.34 4.94
C ASP A 146 -22.44 -13.73 6.31
N ARG A 147 -21.96 -14.84 6.86
CA ARG A 147 -22.30 -15.27 8.22
C ARG A 147 -21.48 -14.57 9.30
N SER A 148 -20.41 -13.86 8.98
CA SER A 148 -19.52 -13.26 9.99
C SER A 148 -20.05 -11.92 10.51
N SER A 149 -19.74 -11.61 11.77
CA SER A 149 -19.85 -10.25 12.31
C SER A 149 -18.48 -9.58 12.32
N PHE A 150 -18.47 -8.25 12.15
CA PHE A 150 -17.25 -7.45 12.09
C PHE A 150 -17.23 -6.46 13.24
N TRP A 151 -16.08 -6.35 13.88
CA TRP A 151 -15.90 -5.56 15.10
C TRP A 151 -14.67 -4.68 14.94
N TYR A 152 -14.75 -3.44 15.43
CA TYR A 152 -13.63 -2.54 15.53
C TYR A 152 -13.04 -2.58 16.93
N ILE A 153 -11.74 -2.84 17.00
CA ILE A 153 -10.93 -2.65 18.21
C ILE A 153 -10.36 -1.24 18.15
N HIS A 154 -10.73 -0.41 19.12
CA HIS A 154 -10.25 0.96 19.25
C HIS A 154 -9.00 0.98 20.13
N THR A 155 -7.94 1.60 19.61
CA THR A 155 -6.68 1.75 20.31
C THR A 155 -6.28 3.21 20.41
N GLN A 156 -5.51 3.55 21.43
CA GLN A 156 -5.03 4.90 21.68
C GLN A 156 -3.51 4.90 21.80
N GLY A 157 -2.85 5.69 20.95
CA GLY A 157 -1.41 5.92 21.01
C GLY A 157 -1.01 6.99 22.03
N SER A 158 0.29 7.17 22.23
CA SER A 158 0.86 8.16 23.17
C SER A 158 0.44 9.61 22.90
N ASN A 159 0.03 9.92 21.67
CA ASN A 159 -0.37 11.26 21.24
C ASN A 159 -1.90 11.47 21.31
N ASN A 160 -2.64 10.60 22.00
CA ASN A 160 -4.11 10.57 22.01
C ASN A 160 -4.78 10.38 20.64
N GLN A 161 -4.03 9.98 19.62
CA GLN A 161 -4.62 9.53 18.36
C GLN A 161 -5.34 8.22 18.60
N GLN A 162 -6.64 8.23 18.27
CA GLN A 162 -7.49 7.05 18.27
C GLN A 162 -7.42 6.39 16.90
N GLU A 163 -7.29 5.08 16.91
CA GLU A 163 -7.29 4.26 15.71
C GLU A 163 -8.24 3.10 15.90
N LYS A 164 -8.87 2.67 14.81
CA LYS A 164 -9.75 1.50 14.81
C LYS A 164 -9.20 0.43 13.87
N PHE A 165 -9.27 -0.82 14.29
CA PHE A 165 -8.84 -1.97 13.51
C PHE A 165 -9.95 -3.01 13.46
N ALA A 166 -10.30 -3.45 12.25
CA ALA A 166 -11.36 -4.42 12.07
C ALA A 166 -10.87 -5.84 12.43
N VAL A 167 -11.71 -6.60 13.12
CA VAL A 167 -11.58 -8.05 13.35
C VAL A 167 -12.92 -8.69 13.01
N SER A 168 -12.88 -9.95 12.57
CA SER A 168 -14.08 -10.72 12.23
C SER A 168 -14.31 -11.81 13.26
N ILE A 169 -15.58 -12.06 13.57
CA ILE A 169 -16.01 -13.24 14.31
C ILE A 169 -16.85 -14.10 13.36
N ASN A 170 -16.30 -15.25 12.96
CA ASN A 170 -16.96 -16.15 12.03
C ASN A 170 -18.06 -16.94 12.74
N LYS A 171 -19.15 -17.26 12.04
CA LYS A 171 -20.27 -18.03 12.58
C LYS A 171 -20.56 -19.26 11.75
N THR A 172 -20.80 -20.36 12.44
CA THR A 172 -21.33 -21.59 11.84
C THR A 172 -22.75 -21.37 11.30
N GLU A 173 -23.30 -22.32 10.55
CA GLU A 173 -24.70 -22.27 10.10
C GLU A 173 -25.71 -22.15 11.24
N ALA A 174 -25.37 -22.70 12.42
CA ALA A 174 -26.17 -22.59 13.63
C ALA A 174 -25.99 -21.24 14.36
N GLY A 175 -25.18 -20.31 13.83
CA GLY A 175 -24.91 -19.01 14.44
C GLY A 175 -23.88 -19.02 15.58
N VAL A 176 -23.22 -20.16 15.84
CA VAL A 176 -22.21 -20.26 16.91
C VAL A 176 -20.89 -19.63 16.44
N PRO A 177 -20.33 -18.66 17.20
CA PRO A 177 -19.04 -18.06 16.89
C PRO A 177 -17.89 -19.07 16.94
N TYR A 178 -16.95 -18.99 16.01
CA TYR A 178 -15.75 -19.83 15.99
C TYR A 178 -14.58 -19.11 15.32
N PHE A 179 -13.37 -19.65 15.50
CA PHE A 179 -12.18 -19.18 14.79
C PHE A 179 -11.96 -20.03 13.53
N SER A 180 -12.16 -19.42 12.37
CA SER A 180 -11.99 -20.10 11.09
C SER A 180 -10.52 -20.32 10.75
N SER A 181 -10.18 -21.56 10.40
CA SER A 181 -8.82 -21.92 9.98
C SER A 181 -8.45 -21.27 8.64
N ALA A 182 -9.39 -21.23 7.70
CA ALA A 182 -9.20 -20.63 6.39
C ALA A 182 -9.03 -19.11 6.49
N TRP A 183 -9.81 -18.45 7.34
CA TRP A 183 -9.72 -17.01 7.56
C TRP A 183 -8.37 -16.60 8.14
N VAL A 184 -7.96 -17.25 9.23
CA VAL A 184 -6.68 -17.00 9.90
C VAL A 184 -5.51 -17.27 8.95
N ALA A 185 -5.57 -18.35 8.16
CA ALA A 185 -4.53 -18.67 7.19
C ALA A 185 -4.37 -17.58 6.11
N ARG A 186 -5.47 -17.02 5.59
CA ARG A 186 -5.42 -15.94 4.59
C ARG A 186 -4.86 -14.64 5.17
N GLN A 187 -5.26 -14.28 6.39
CA GLN A 187 -4.67 -13.11 7.06
C GLN A 187 -3.19 -13.29 7.36
N ALA A 188 -2.78 -14.48 7.80
CA ALA A 188 -1.37 -14.80 8.03
C ALA A 188 -0.54 -14.73 6.72
N PHE A 189 -1.07 -15.29 5.63
CA PHE A 189 -0.42 -15.23 4.31
C PHE A 189 -0.20 -13.78 3.85
N LEU A 190 -1.23 -12.93 3.93
CA LEU A 190 -1.11 -11.50 3.60
C LEU A 190 -0.11 -10.79 4.52
N TYR A 191 -0.15 -11.07 5.82
CA TYR A 191 0.77 -10.49 6.78
C TYR A 191 2.23 -10.84 6.47
N ASP A 192 2.52 -12.11 6.18
CA ASP A 192 3.86 -12.57 5.85
C ASP A 192 4.34 -11.97 4.52
N TYR A 193 3.47 -11.87 3.51
CA TYR A 193 3.81 -11.19 2.26
C TYR A 193 4.19 -9.73 2.48
N ILE A 194 3.41 -8.97 3.26
CA ILE A 194 3.70 -7.57 3.59
C ILE A 194 5.08 -7.46 4.25
N ARG A 195 5.37 -8.34 5.22
CA ARG A 195 6.67 -8.34 5.88
C ARG A 195 7.82 -8.63 4.92
N LEU A 196 7.67 -9.65 4.07
CA LEU A 196 8.68 -9.99 3.07
C LEU A 196 8.89 -8.83 2.08
N TYR A 197 7.81 -8.15 1.67
CA TYR A 197 7.85 -6.99 0.78
C TYR A 197 8.68 -5.85 1.38
N PHE A 198 8.33 -5.41 2.59
CA PHE A 198 9.06 -4.31 3.25
C PHE A 198 10.48 -4.71 3.66
N SER A 199 10.73 -5.98 4.04
CA SER A 199 12.08 -6.47 4.29
C SER A 199 12.93 -6.47 3.02
N ALA A 200 12.38 -6.87 1.88
CA ALA A 200 13.11 -6.85 0.61
C ALA A 200 13.44 -5.42 0.13
N LEU A 201 12.57 -4.44 0.44
CA LEU A 201 12.86 -3.02 0.25
C LEU A 201 13.96 -2.53 1.19
N GLU A 202 13.88 -2.89 2.48
CA GLU A 202 14.86 -2.50 3.50
C GLU A 202 16.26 -3.06 3.22
N GLU A 203 16.34 -4.28 2.71
CA GLU A 203 17.58 -4.97 2.36
C GLU A 203 18.10 -4.63 0.94
N GLU A 204 17.40 -3.74 0.22
CA GLU A 204 17.67 -3.40 -1.18
C GLU A 204 17.83 -4.65 -2.07
N ASN A 205 16.97 -5.66 -1.89
CA ASN A 205 17.10 -6.98 -2.51
C ASN A 205 16.22 -7.10 -3.77
N PRO A 206 16.76 -6.87 -4.98
CA PRO A 206 15.98 -6.89 -6.21
C PRO A 206 15.40 -8.28 -6.53
N SER A 207 16.13 -9.35 -6.20
CA SER A 207 15.68 -10.72 -6.49
C SER A 207 14.46 -11.12 -5.65
N ALA A 208 14.45 -10.73 -4.37
CA ALA A 208 13.32 -10.97 -3.48
C ALA A 208 12.10 -10.16 -3.92
N LEU A 209 12.27 -8.87 -4.25
CA LEU A 209 11.18 -8.04 -4.77
C LEU A 209 10.64 -8.55 -6.09
N PHE A 210 11.51 -8.94 -7.02
CA PHE A 210 11.10 -9.56 -8.27
C PHE A 210 10.27 -10.81 -8.02
N GLY A 211 10.73 -11.73 -7.15
CA GLY A 211 9.99 -12.95 -6.82
C GLY A 211 8.62 -12.71 -6.19
N LEU A 212 8.45 -11.61 -5.44
CA LEU A 212 7.16 -11.20 -4.88
C LEU A 212 6.24 -10.59 -5.94
N LEU A 213 6.75 -9.64 -6.73
CA LEU A 213 5.97 -8.89 -7.72
C LEU A 213 5.64 -9.71 -8.98
N HIS A 214 6.52 -10.64 -9.35
CA HIS A 214 6.37 -11.48 -10.54
C HIS A 214 5.19 -12.47 -10.43
N GLN A 215 4.62 -12.65 -9.24
CA GLN A 215 3.45 -13.51 -9.00
C GLN A 215 2.20 -13.10 -9.79
N GLN A 216 2.17 -11.88 -10.35
CA GLN A 216 1.07 -11.41 -11.18
C GLN A 216 1.05 -12.14 -12.52
N HIS A 217 0.09 -13.05 -12.72
CA HIS A 217 -0.07 -13.76 -13.98
C HIS A 217 -0.43 -12.79 -15.12
N ASN A 218 0.57 -12.36 -15.90
CA ASN A 218 0.36 -11.94 -17.28
C ASN A 218 1.43 -12.49 -18.23
N THR A 219 1.71 -13.80 -18.07
CA THR A 219 2.70 -14.58 -18.85
C THR A 219 2.42 -14.66 -20.35
N HIS A 220 1.29 -14.14 -20.82
CA HIS A 220 0.92 -14.15 -22.24
C HIS A 220 1.52 -12.96 -23.02
N MET A 221 2.09 -11.98 -22.31
CA MET A 221 2.70 -10.80 -22.89
C MET A 221 4.25 -10.92 -22.83
N PRO A 222 4.96 -10.80 -23.96
CA PRO A 222 6.41 -11.06 -24.04
C PRO A 222 7.27 -10.09 -23.22
N THR A 223 6.77 -8.89 -22.89
CA THR A 223 7.50 -7.85 -22.15
C THR A 223 7.13 -7.77 -20.67
N TYR A 224 6.39 -8.75 -20.15
CA TYR A 224 5.95 -8.76 -18.76
C TYR A 224 7.11 -8.77 -17.76
N GLU A 225 8.09 -9.66 -17.95
CA GLU A 225 9.25 -9.76 -17.04
C GLU A 225 10.02 -8.43 -16.97
N GLN A 226 10.26 -7.81 -18.12
CA GLN A 226 10.92 -6.50 -18.21
C GLN A 226 10.13 -5.39 -17.49
N ALA A 227 8.79 -5.40 -17.59
CA ALA A 227 7.96 -4.45 -16.85
C ALA A 227 8.08 -4.65 -15.33
N VAL A 228 8.15 -5.90 -14.86
CA VAL A 228 8.37 -6.22 -13.44
C VAL A 228 9.77 -5.78 -13.00
N GLU A 229 10.81 -6.03 -13.80
CA GLU A 229 12.18 -5.58 -13.54
C GLU A 229 12.25 -4.05 -13.43
N SER A 230 11.65 -3.32 -14.38
CA SER A 230 11.56 -1.85 -14.32
C SER A 230 10.86 -1.38 -13.04
N ARG A 231 9.79 -2.06 -12.62
CA ARG A 231 9.10 -1.75 -11.36
C ARG A 231 9.98 -1.99 -10.13
N VAL A 232 10.73 -3.10 -10.09
CA VAL A 232 11.69 -3.38 -9.00
C VAL A 232 12.75 -2.28 -8.91
N ILE A 233 13.34 -1.91 -10.04
CA ILE A 233 14.36 -0.85 -10.10
C ILE A 233 13.77 0.48 -9.61
N ALA A 234 12.59 0.86 -10.08
CA ALA A 234 11.95 2.11 -9.69
C ALA A 234 11.54 2.13 -8.20
N LEU A 235 11.08 1.01 -7.66
CA LEU A 235 10.80 0.86 -6.22
C LEU A 235 12.06 1.04 -5.38
N LEU A 236 13.14 0.34 -5.74
CA LEU A 236 14.41 0.45 -5.02
C LEU A 236 14.99 1.85 -5.09
N ALA A 237 14.90 2.52 -6.25
CA ALA A 237 15.31 3.91 -6.39
C ALA A 237 14.51 4.83 -5.47
N TYR A 238 13.17 4.71 -5.46
CA TYR A 238 12.30 5.51 -4.62
C TYR A 238 12.54 5.27 -3.12
N TYR A 239 12.62 4.02 -2.70
CA TYR A 239 12.84 3.66 -1.30
C TYR A 239 14.29 3.88 -0.84
N GLY A 240 15.26 3.98 -1.75
CA GLY A 240 16.65 4.33 -1.45
C GLY A 240 16.83 5.75 -0.90
N GLU A 241 15.83 6.63 -1.08
CA GLU A 241 15.80 7.96 -0.46
C GLU A 241 15.42 7.93 1.03
N PHE A 242 14.89 6.81 1.51
CA PHE A 242 14.43 6.67 2.89
C PHE A 242 15.60 6.30 3.80
N SER A 243 15.68 6.94 4.96
CA SER A 243 16.55 6.46 6.04
C SER A 243 16.01 5.15 6.64
N ASN A 244 16.87 4.36 7.28
CA ASN A 244 16.47 3.11 7.97
C ASN A 244 15.30 3.29 8.95
N LEU A 245 15.22 4.44 9.64
CA LEU A 245 14.10 4.74 10.55
C LEU A 245 12.80 4.96 9.77
N GLN A 246 12.88 5.62 8.62
CA GLN A 246 11.73 5.85 7.74
C GLN A 246 11.31 4.59 7.00
N LEU A 247 12.21 3.67 6.66
CA LEU A 247 11.83 2.37 6.10
C LEU A 247 11.02 1.55 7.11
N ARG A 248 11.34 1.66 8.40
CA ARG A 248 10.67 0.94 9.48
C ARG A 248 9.44 1.65 10.06
N SER A 249 9.12 2.86 9.60
CA SER A 249 7.99 3.67 10.12
C SER A 249 6.63 3.28 9.50
N TYR A 250 6.48 2.05 9.02
CA TYR A 250 5.24 1.57 8.46
C TYR A 250 4.36 0.90 9.50
N LYS A 251 3.05 0.97 9.27
CA LYS A 251 2.05 0.36 10.12
C LYS A 251 0.93 -0.24 9.30
N ILE A 252 0.62 -1.50 9.56
CA ILE A 252 -0.56 -2.15 8.99
C ILE A 252 -1.79 -1.55 9.70
N VAL A 253 -2.69 -0.94 8.93
CA VAL A 253 -3.92 -0.30 9.45
C VAL A 253 -5.16 -1.12 9.14
N GLU A 254 -5.05 -2.06 8.21
CA GLU A 254 -6.12 -2.97 7.80
C GLU A 254 -5.49 -4.30 7.38
N LEU A 255 -6.06 -5.42 7.85
CA LEU A 255 -5.66 -6.77 7.46
C LEU A 255 -6.88 -7.69 7.49
N MET A 256 -7.51 -7.89 6.35
CA MET A 256 -8.63 -8.82 6.14
C MET A 256 -8.27 -9.81 5.04
N PRO A 257 -8.90 -11.00 4.97
CA PRO A 257 -8.71 -11.88 3.81
C PRO A 257 -8.97 -11.11 2.52
N GLY A 258 -8.05 -11.21 1.56
CA GLY A 258 -8.19 -10.50 0.29
C GLY A 258 -7.66 -9.06 0.26
N ASN A 259 -7.52 -8.38 1.40
CA ASN A 259 -7.17 -6.95 1.43
C ASN A 259 -6.38 -6.55 2.68
N ALA A 260 -5.28 -5.82 2.47
CA ALA A 260 -4.55 -5.18 3.55
C ALA A 260 -4.08 -3.79 3.15
N ARG A 261 -3.93 -2.91 4.13
CA ARG A 261 -3.43 -1.55 3.94
C ARG A 261 -2.35 -1.22 4.95
N VAL A 262 -1.30 -0.59 4.46
CA VAL A 262 -0.14 -0.16 5.23
C VAL A 262 0.02 1.34 5.07
N VAL A 263 0.17 2.05 6.17
CA VAL A 263 0.51 3.48 6.18
C VAL A 263 1.99 3.61 6.48
N GLN A 264 2.73 4.23 5.57
CA GLN A 264 4.11 4.64 5.76
C GLN A 264 4.14 6.10 6.19
N SER A 265 4.70 6.38 7.35
CA SER A 265 4.85 7.75 7.86
C SER A 265 6.25 8.30 7.57
N SER A 266 6.41 9.62 7.70
CA SER A 266 7.73 10.28 7.64
C SER A 266 8.41 10.14 6.28
N LEU A 267 7.72 10.50 5.21
CA LEU A 267 8.28 10.49 3.86
C LEU A 267 9.52 11.42 3.74
N PRO A 268 10.52 11.08 2.89
CA PRO A 268 11.77 11.86 2.76
C PRO A 268 11.54 13.33 2.38
N ASP A 269 10.54 13.58 1.54
CA ASP A 269 10.12 14.91 1.08
C ASP A 269 9.34 15.72 2.13
N GLY A 270 9.02 15.12 3.28
CA GLY A 270 8.22 15.76 4.33
C GLY A 270 6.73 15.86 4.01
N SER A 271 6.23 15.23 2.94
CA SER A 271 4.82 15.25 2.53
C SER A 271 3.86 14.53 3.49
N GLY A 272 4.40 13.95 4.56
CA GLY A 272 3.63 13.34 5.65
C GLY A 272 3.64 11.82 5.58
N SER A 273 2.54 11.23 5.09
CA SER A 273 2.34 9.78 5.06
C SER A 273 1.72 9.33 3.74
N ARG A 274 2.03 8.09 3.31
CA ARG A 274 1.38 7.45 2.17
C ARG A 274 0.80 6.09 2.54
N THR A 275 -0.10 5.60 1.71
CA THR A 275 -0.72 4.28 1.86
C THR A 275 -0.22 3.34 0.77
N VAL A 276 0.17 2.13 1.17
CA VAL A 276 0.43 0.98 0.29
C VAL A 276 -0.70 -0.01 0.51
N SER A 277 -1.37 -0.44 -0.56
CA SER A 277 -2.48 -1.37 -0.51
C SER A 277 -2.06 -2.71 -1.11
N PHE A 278 -2.44 -3.80 -0.44
CA PHE A 278 -2.19 -5.17 -0.86
C PHE A 278 -3.54 -5.83 -1.12
N ARG A 279 -3.75 -6.34 -2.33
CA ARG A 279 -4.98 -7.05 -2.69
C ARG A 279 -4.64 -8.44 -3.20
N GLU A 280 -5.19 -9.44 -2.53
CA GLU A 280 -5.11 -10.82 -2.96
C GLU A 280 -6.30 -11.14 -3.88
N SER A 281 -6.02 -11.78 -5.02
CA SER A 281 -7.02 -12.38 -5.89
C SER A 281 -6.51 -13.75 -6.33
N ASN A 282 -7.24 -14.82 -6.02
CA ASN A 282 -6.85 -16.20 -6.35
C ASN A 282 -5.41 -16.56 -5.91
N ALA A 283 -5.03 -16.19 -4.68
CA ALA A 283 -3.69 -16.40 -4.10
C ALA A 283 -2.54 -15.61 -4.77
N VAL A 284 -2.84 -14.71 -5.70
CA VAL A 284 -1.89 -13.73 -6.24
C VAL A 284 -2.07 -12.41 -5.51
N ILE A 285 -0.97 -11.83 -5.01
CA ILE A 285 -1.00 -10.54 -4.34
C ILE A 285 -0.58 -9.43 -5.31
N SER A 286 -1.43 -8.41 -5.40
CA SER A 286 -1.13 -7.16 -6.07
C SER A 286 -0.78 -6.09 -5.05
N VAL A 287 0.31 -5.37 -5.30
CA VAL A 287 0.76 -4.24 -4.47
C VAL A 287 0.46 -2.97 -5.24
N ASN A 288 -0.30 -2.07 -4.64
CA ASN A 288 -0.66 -0.79 -5.21
C ASN A 288 -0.12 0.32 -4.30
N GLU A 289 0.78 1.12 -4.85
CA GLU A 289 1.32 2.31 -4.21
C GLU A 289 1.47 3.44 -5.22
N ARG A 290 1.05 4.64 -4.83
CA ARG A 290 1.14 5.82 -5.67
C ARG A 290 2.51 6.47 -5.49
N ILE A 291 3.44 6.13 -6.37
CA ILE A 291 4.75 6.77 -6.47
C ILE A 291 4.74 7.72 -7.66
N PRO A 292 5.00 9.03 -7.49
CA PRO A 292 5.06 9.98 -8.60
C PRO A 292 6.08 9.55 -9.65
N GLN A 293 5.77 9.83 -10.91
CA GLN A 293 6.67 9.57 -12.03
C GLN A 293 6.84 10.85 -12.84
N VAL A 294 8.07 11.06 -13.30
CA VAL A 294 8.45 12.22 -14.09
C VAL A 294 8.36 11.85 -15.57
N LEU A 295 7.68 12.67 -16.35
CA LEU A 295 7.60 12.54 -17.81
C LEU A 295 9.00 12.62 -18.43
N ASP A 296 9.38 11.61 -19.20
CA ASP A 296 10.55 11.67 -20.06
C ASP A 296 10.26 12.66 -21.19
N LEU A 297 11.11 13.66 -21.36
CA LEU A 297 10.94 14.68 -22.40
C LEU A 297 11.10 14.13 -23.82
N SER A 298 11.61 12.91 -24.00
CA SER A 298 11.51 12.23 -25.30
C SER A 298 10.06 11.84 -25.64
N ASP A 299 9.18 11.67 -24.66
CA ASP A 299 7.78 11.31 -24.89
C ASP A 299 6.88 12.45 -25.35
N ILE A 300 7.42 13.67 -25.44
CA ILE A 300 6.73 14.83 -26.03
C ILE A 300 7.10 15.07 -27.49
N ASP A 301 8.05 14.30 -28.01
CA ASP A 301 8.38 14.26 -29.44
C ASP A 301 7.46 13.26 -30.12
N ILE A 302 6.83 13.65 -31.24
CA ILE A 302 5.97 12.77 -32.02
C ILE A 302 6.62 12.50 -33.37
N TYR A 303 6.80 11.21 -33.67
CA TYR A 303 7.35 10.71 -34.92
C TYR A 303 6.23 10.10 -35.78
N HIS A 304 6.39 10.21 -37.10
CA HIS A 304 5.54 9.57 -38.09
C HIS A 304 6.46 9.04 -39.18
N ASN A 305 6.45 7.72 -39.41
CA ASN A 305 7.40 7.02 -40.30
C ASN A 305 8.87 7.37 -40.00
N ASP A 306 9.29 7.25 -38.74
CA ASP A 306 10.65 7.56 -38.24
C ASP A 306 11.09 9.03 -38.40
N GLU A 307 10.22 9.93 -38.88
CA GLU A 307 10.51 11.36 -39.00
C GLU A 307 9.82 12.16 -37.89
N LEU A 308 10.58 13.04 -37.21
CA LEU A 308 10.05 13.94 -36.21
C LEU A 308 9.01 14.88 -36.84
N SER A 309 7.76 14.71 -36.45
CA SER A 309 6.63 15.52 -36.91
C SER A 309 6.45 16.74 -36.03
N PHE A 310 6.43 16.54 -34.70
CA PHE A 310 6.17 17.60 -33.72
C PHE A 310 7.04 17.47 -32.49
N ARG A 311 7.31 18.62 -31.86
CA ARG A 311 7.90 18.74 -30.53
C ARG A 311 7.12 19.79 -29.75
N LEU A 312 6.75 19.48 -28.51
CA LEU A 312 5.99 20.42 -27.66
C LEU A 312 6.88 21.36 -26.81
N GLU A 313 8.17 21.42 -27.09
CA GLU A 313 9.16 22.30 -26.42
C GLU A 313 8.98 23.78 -26.82
N SER A 314 9.16 24.69 -25.86
CA SER A 314 8.70 26.10 -25.83
C SER A 314 8.94 27.00 -27.06
N SER A 315 9.94 26.74 -27.91
CA SER A 315 10.20 27.54 -29.13
C SER A 315 9.80 26.85 -30.44
N THR A 316 9.57 25.54 -30.41
CA THR A 316 9.20 24.70 -31.57
C THR A 316 7.79 24.13 -31.50
N ARG A 317 7.08 24.40 -30.39
CA ARG A 317 5.65 24.12 -30.12
C ARG A 317 4.65 24.75 -31.11
N ARG A 318 5.11 25.24 -32.27
CA ARG A 318 4.27 25.96 -33.22
C ARG A 318 3.83 25.04 -34.35
N LEU A 319 2.53 24.90 -34.53
CA LEU A 319 1.92 24.22 -35.66
C LEU A 319 1.94 25.16 -36.87
N LEU A 320 2.67 24.80 -37.93
CA LEU A 320 2.79 25.61 -39.14
C LEU A 320 2.42 24.78 -40.37
N SER A 321 1.50 25.29 -41.18
CA SER A 321 1.11 24.65 -42.45
C SER A 321 2.28 24.37 -43.38
N SER A 322 3.28 25.26 -43.45
CA SER A 322 4.46 25.11 -44.31
C SER A 322 5.37 23.93 -43.94
N THR A 323 5.39 23.51 -42.67
CA THR A 323 6.23 22.41 -42.20
C THR A 323 5.44 21.13 -41.95
N SER A 324 4.17 21.23 -41.57
CA SER A 324 3.32 20.06 -41.28
C SER A 324 2.74 19.42 -42.54
N LEU A 325 2.33 20.20 -43.55
CA LEU A 325 1.74 19.65 -44.78
C LEU A 325 2.69 18.73 -45.56
N PRO A 326 4.00 19.03 -45.71
CA PRO A 326 4.93 18.11 -46.37
C PRO A 326 5.14 16.79 -45.62
N LYS A 327 4.96 16.79 -44.29
CA LYS A 327 5.24 15.62 -43.43
C LYS A 327 4.02 14.73 -43.22
N LEU A 328 2.84 15.32 -43.07
CA LEU A 328 1.60 14.63 -42.71
C LEU A 328 0.56 14.61 -43.83
N GLY A 329 0.83 15.34 -44.92
CA GLY A 329 -0.11 15.52 -46.00
C GLY A 329 -1.24 16.51 -45.66
N VAL A 330 -2.29 16.44 -46.46
CA VAL A 330 -3.47 17.33 -46.35
C VAL A 330 -4.32 16.89 -45.16
N PRO A 331 -4.68 17.80 -44.23
CA PRO A 331 -5.54 17.45 -43.11
C PRO A 331 -6.95 17.06 -43.58
N LEU A 332 -7.58 16.16 -42.84
CA LEU A 332 -8.97 15.75 -43.02
C LEU A 332 -9.94 16.88 -42.67
N ASP A 333 -9.59 17.68 -41.65
CA ASP A 333 -10.42 18.75 -41.14
C ASP A 333 -9.58 19.83 -40.44
N ILE A 334 -10.03 21.08 -40.54
CA ILE A 334 -9.54 22.23 -39.75
C ILE A 334 -10.78 22.92 -39.18
N SER A 335 -10.97 22.84 -37.86
CA SER A 335 -12.18 23.30 -37.19
C SER A 335 -11.89 24.30 -36.09
N LEU A 336 -12.71 25.35 -35.98
CA LEU A 336 -12.74 26.24 -34.81
C LEU A 336 -13.19 25.45 -33.57
N LEU A 337 -12.60 25.74 -32.41
CA LEU A 337 -13.05 25.24 -31.11
C LEU A 337 -13.70 26.40 -30.36
N SER A 338 -15.03 26.49 -30.36
CA SER A 338 -15.78 27.46 -29.54
C SER A 338 -16.11 26.85 -28.18
N GLU A 339 -16.05 27.66 -27.11
CA GLU A 339 -16.48 27.24 -25.77
C GLU A 339 -18.01 27.05 -25.68
N ASP A 340 -18.76 27.71 -26.57
CA ASP A 340 -20.19 27.48 -26.77
C ASP A 340 -20.37 26.46 -27.90
N ASP A 341 -20.75 25.23 -27.56
CA ASP A 341 -21.07 24.07 -28.43
C ASP A 341 -22.29 24.30 -29.36
N ALA A 342 -22.63 25.55 -29.66
CA ALA A 342 -23.71 25.88 -30.59
C ALA A 342 -23.17 25.81 -32.02
N ASP A 343 -23.55 24.74 -32.74
CA ASP A 343 -23.48 24.55 -34.21
C ASP A 343 -23.05 25.81 -34.98
N THR A 344 -21.74 26.11 -34.93
CA THR A 344 -21.17 27.21 -35.69
C THR A 344 -20.94 26.62 -37.07
N GLY A 345 -21.80 27.01 -38.02
CA GLY A 345 -21.67 26.58 -39.42
C GLY A 345 -20.24 26.73 -39.91
N MET A 346 -19.81 25.90 -40.87
CA MET A 346 -18.41 25.74 -41.28
C MET A 346 -17.61 27.06 -41.28
N VAL A 347 -16.82 27.26 -40.22
CA VAL A 347 -15.99 28.45 -40.06
C VAL A 347 -14.74 28.24 -40.91
N THR A 348 -14.65 28.97 -42.02
CA THR A 348 -13.55 28.76 -42.97
C THR A 348 -12.27 29.50 -42.60
N GLN A 349 -12.31 30.44 -41.65
CA GLN A 349 -11.14 31.20 -41.18
C GLN A 349 -11.31 31.66 -39.72
N GLY A 350 -10.20 31.75 -38.99
CA GLY A 350 -10.16 32.25 -37.62
C GLY A 350 -8.81 32.91 -37.30
N ASN A 351 -8.81 33.88 -36.39
CA ASN A 351 -7.61 34.61 -35.97
C ASN A 351 -7.61 34.80 -34.45
N ASN A 352 -6.50 34.46 -33.79
CA ASN A 352 -6.38 34.41 -32.32
C ASN A 352 -7.49 33.57 -31.66
N VAL A 353 -7.69 32.35 -32.15
CA VAL A 353 -8.71 31.41 -31.69
C VAL A 353 -8.11 30.05 -31.37
N ASN A 354 -8.81 29.27 -30.54
CA ASN A 354 -8.53 27.85 -30.43
C ASN A 354 -9.06 27.13 -31.67
N PHE A 355 -8.23 26.30 -32.29
CA PHE A 355 -8.60 25.51 -33.44
C PHE A 355 -8.00 24.10 -33.35
N ARG A 356 -8.57 23.17 -34.10
CA ARG A 356 -8.10 21.80 -34.22
C ARG A 356 -7.78 21.50 -35.68
N VAL A 357 -6.66 20.84 -35.91
CA VAL A 357 -6.29 20.25 -37.20
C VAL A 357 -6.25 18.73 -37.04
N SER A 358 -6.93 18.01 -37.93
CA SER A 358 -7.07 16.55 -37.85
C SER A 358 -6.44 15.89 -39.07
N TRP A 359 -5.59 14.89 -38.83
CA TRP A 359 -5.08 13.94 -39.83
C TRP A 359 -5.55 12.53 -39.45
N PRO A 360 -5.42 11.53 -40.34
CA PRO A 360 -5.65 10.14 -39.94
C PRO A 360 -4.78 9.80 -38.73
N GLY A 361 -5.37 9.41 -37.60
CA GLY A 361 -4.63 8.94 -36.42
C GLY A 361 -4.04 10.00 -35.50
N ILE A 362 -4.09 11.28 -35.84
CA ILE A 362 -3.61 12.37 -34.98
C ILE A 362 -4.53 13.60 -35.05
N GLN A 363 -4.78 14.21 -33.88
CA GLN A 363 -5.45 15.49 -33.77
C GLN A 363 -4.59 16.48 -32.98
N ILE A 364 -4.48 17.69 -33.49
CA ILE A 364 -3.66 18.74 -32.87
C ILE A 364 -4.53 19.94 -32.59
N TYR A 365 -4.50 20.36 -31.35
CA TYR A 365 -5.22 21.51 -30.83
C TYR A 365 -4.23 22.64 -30.65
N ALA A 366 -4.52 23.81 -31.21
CA ALA A 366 -3.62 24.95 -31.16
C ALA A 366 -4.39 26.27 -30.96
N PHE A 367 -3.68 27.27 -30.43
CA PHE A 367 -4.18 28.64 -30.34
C PHE A 367 -3.45 29.52 -31.37
N GLY A 368 -4.20 30.20 -32.24
CA GLY A 368 -3.63 31.03 -33.30
C GLY A 368 -4.62 31.29 -34.43
N SER A 369 -4.17 31.14 -35.66
CA SER A 369 -4.91 31.54 -36.86
C SER A 369 -4.97 30.40 -37.88
N PHE A 370 -6.09 30.29 -38.58
CA PHE A 370 -6.29 29.29 -39.62
C PHE A 370 -7.17 29.81 -40.76
N ASN A 371 -7.03 29.21 -41.94
CA ASN A 371 -7.88 29.41 -43.10
C ASN A 371 -7.94 28.10 -43.93
N THR A 372 -9.13 27.52 -43.98
CA THR A 372 -9.42 26.25 -44.67
C THR A 372 -9.32 26.36 -46.18
N ASN A 373 -9.61 27.53 -46.78
CA ASN A 373 -9.66 27.72 -48.23
C ASN A 373 -8.28 27.59 -48.89
N ASN A 374 -7.22 27.92 -48.15
CA ASN A 374 -5.84 27.83 -48.60
C ASN A 374 -5.00 26.87 -47.74
N LEU A 375 -5.64 26.05 -46.89
CA LEU A 375 -4.99 25.12 -45.95
C LEU A 375 -3.92 25.79 -45.08
N PHE A 376 -4.13 27.06 -44.74
CA PHE A 376 -3.23 27.81 -43.87
C PHE A 376 -3.58 27.56 -42.41
N PHE A 377 -2.57 27.32 -41.60
CA PHE A 377 -2.68 27.33 -40.14
C PHE A 377 -1.34 27.68 -39.52
N ASP A 378 -1.43 28.41 -38.42
CA ASP A 378 -0.31 28.89 -37.62
C ASP A 378 -0.76 29.11 -36.17
N GLY A 379 -0.21 28.34 -35.22
CA GLY A 379 -0.56 28.51 -33.81
C GLY A 379 0.32 27.73 -32.84
N VAL A 380 0.20 28.03 -31.55
CA VAL A 380 0.89 27.32 -30.47
C VAL A 380 0.11 26.06 -30.10
N ILE A 381 0.75 24.90 -30.18
CA ILE A 381 0.15 23.58 -29.92
C ILE A 381 -0.20 23.44 -28.44
N LYS A 382 -1.48 23.36 -28.09
CA LYS A 382 -1.93 23.13 -26.70
C LYS A 382 -2.03 21.66 -26.35
N ARG A 383 -2.38 20.82 -27.31
CA ARG A 383 -2.64 19.40 -27.10
C ARG A 383 -2.42 18.60 -28.38
N VAL A 384 -1.90 17.39 -28.24
CA VAL A 384 -1.79 16.40 -29.31
C VAL A 384 -2.44 15.10 -28.85
N ASP A 385 -3.33 14.57 -29.66
CA ASP A 385 -3.98 13.28 -29.44
C ASP A 385 -3.59 12.30 -30.54
N LEU A 386 -3.13 11.11 -30.15
CA LEU A 386 -2.81 9.99 -31.04
C LEU A 386 -3.85 8.89 -30.89
N PHE A 387 -4.33 8.35 -32.01
CA PHE A 387 -5.39 7.34 -32.08
C PHE A 387 -5.01 6.09 -32.88
N TYR A 388 -3.94 6.13 -33.67
CA TYR A 388 -3.47 5.00 -34.47
C TYR A 388 -1.98 4.78 -34.30
N SER A 389 -1.54 3.57 -34.67
CA SER A 389 -0.17 3.09 -34.50
C SER A 389 0.88 3.79 -35.39
N ASP A 390 0.43 4.57 -36.37
CA ASP A 390 1.30 5.26 -37.34
C ASP A 390 2.13 6.38 -36.69
N TYR A 391 1.76 6.77 -35.46
CA TYR A 391 2.46 7.78 -34.66
C TYR A 391 3.05 7.15 -33.42
N GLU A 392 4.28 7.51 -33.12
CA GLU A 392 4.98 7.08 -31.93
C GLU A 392 5.58 8.27 -31.18
N THR A 393 5.73 8.12 -29.87
CA THR A 393 6.50 9.07 -29.07
C THR A 393 8.00 8.87 -29.32
N GLY A 394 8.84 9.83 -28.94
CA GLY A 394 10.29 9.72 -29.12
C GLY A 394 10.97 8.59 -28.32
N SER A 395 10.30 8.08 -27.29
CA SER A 395 10.76 6.87 -26.61
C SER A 395 10.28 5.58 -27.32
N GLY A 396 9.37 5.67 -28.29
CA GLY A 396 8.77 4.56 -29.04
C GLY A 396 7.50 4.00 -28.39
N LEU A 397 6.65 4.82 -27.75
CA LEU A 397 5.30 4.41 -27.36
C LEU A 397 4.31 4.75 -28.48
N SER A 398 3.46 3.79 -28.84
CA SER A 398 2.46 3.95 -29.88
C SER A 398 1.08 3.43 -29.45
N VAL A 399 0.03 3.86 -30.15
CA VAL A 399 -1.31 3.31 -29.96
C VAL A 399 -1.36 1.89 -30.52
N GLY A 400 -1.97 0.98 -29.78
CA GLY A 400 -1.98 -0.46 -30.07
C GLY A 400 -0.86 -1.24 -29.38
N ASP A 401 0.10 -0.55 -28.76
CA ASP A 401 1.16 -1.22 -28.00
C ASP A 401 0.60 -1.92 -26.75
N PRO A 402 1.19 -3.07 -26.36
CA PRO A 402 0.86 -3.71 -25.10
C PRO A 402 1.27 -2.81 -23.93
N ILE A 403 0.40 -2.73 -22.92
CA ILE A 403 0.59 -1.86 -21.75
C ILE A 403 1.91 -2.10 -21.00
N ASN A 404 2.50 -3.28 -21.12
CA ASN A 404 3.79 -3.57 -20.49
C ASN A 404 4.92 -2.67 -21.04
N LEU A 405 4.85 -2.20 -22.30
CA LEU A 405 5.81 -1.22 -22.82
C LEU A 405 5.69 0.12 -22.11
N LEU A 406 4.46 0.52 -21.75
CA LEU A 406 4.23 1.67 -20.88
C LEU A 406 4.83 1.43 -19.50
N TYR A 407 4.63 0.26 -18.90
CA TYR A 407 5.14 -0.06 -17.57
C TYR A 407 6.67 -0.23 -17.50
N ILE A 408 7.33 -0.58 -18.60
CA ILE A 408 8.79 -0.56 -18.66
C ILE A 408 9.34 0.85 -18.45
N LYS A 409 8.66 1.87 -18.99
CA LYS A 409 9.06 3.28 -18.91
C LYS A 409 8.48 3.99 -17.68
N TYR A 410 7.23 3.70 -17.37
CA TYR A 410 6.45 4.29 -16.28
C TYR A 410 5.84 3.18 -15.41
N PRO A 411 6.63 2.51 -14.55
CA PRO A 411 6.19 1.35 -13.77
C PRO A 411 5.00 1.56 -12.82
N PHE A 412 4.71 2.80 -12.45
CA PHE A 412 3.59 3.18 -11.59
C PHE A 412 2.47 3.91 -12.34
N ALA A 413 2.41 3.79 -13.67
CA ALA A 413 1.46 4.58 -14.48
C ALA A 413 0.01 4.30 -14.06
N ARG A 414 -0.31 3.03 -13.77
CA ARG A 414 -1.64 2.60 -13.35
C ARG A 414 -2.07 3.22 -12.02
N GLU A 415 -1.17 3.26 -11.03
CA GLU A 415 -1.42 3.83 -9.71
C GLU A 415 -1.51 5.37 -9.73
N ASN A 416 -1.04 6.00 -10.80
CA ASN A 416 -1.14 7.43 -11.06
C ASN A 416 -2.21 7.77 -12.11
N ASP A 417 -3.23 6.93 -12.26
CA ASP A 417 -4.38 7.17 -13.14
C ASP A 417 -3.98 7.34 -14.63
N TYR A 418 -2.82 6.80 -15.01
CA TYR A 418 -2.20 6.95 -16.33
C TYR A 418 -1.91 8.39 -16.74
N LEU A 419 -1.68 9.27 -15.75
CA LEU A 419 -1.27 10.65 -15.92
C LEU A 419 0.19 10.81 -15.47
N ILE A 420 1.07 11.06 -16.43
CA ILE A 420 2.51 11.25 -16.20
C ILE A 420 2.83 12.71 -16.45
N ARG A 421 3.36 13.40 -15.43
CA ARG A 421 3.58 14.84 -15.45
C ARG A 421 5.08 15.16 -15.51
N GLY A 422 5.41 16.25 -16.17
CA GLY A 422 6.74 16.83 -16.17
C GLY A 422 6.69 18.31 -16.46
N GLU A 423 7.85 18.95 -16.42
CA GLU A 423 8.00 20.36 -16.70
C GLU A 423 9.12 20.54 -17.72
N SER A 424 8.91 21.42 -18.70
CA SER A 424 9.95 21.81 -19.65
C SER A 424 9.91 23.32 -19.86
N TYR A 425 11.02 24.00 -19.57
CA TYR A 425 11.14 25.46 -19.69
C TYR A 425 10.02 26.27 -18.99
N GLY A 426 9.56 25.83 -17.82
CA GLY A 426 8.48 26.52 -17.09
C GLY A 426 7.07 26.23 -17.60
N VAL A 427 6.91 25.22 -18.48
CA VAL A 427 5.63 24.76 -19.00
C VAL A 427 5.33 23.38 -18.45
N ASP A 428 4.17 23.23 -17.83
CA ASP A 428 3.67 21.95 -17.34
C ASP A 428 3.20 21.08 -18.49
N LEU A 429 3.67 19.84 -18.51
CA LEU A 429 3.41 18.85 -19.53
C LEU A 429 2.80 17.62 -18.89
N THR A 430 1.78 17.05 -19.53
CA THR A 430 1.15 15.80 -19.08
C THR A 430 0.98 14.86 -20.26
N LEU A 431 1.54 13.65 -20.13
CA LEU A 431 1.17 12.51 -20.95
C LEU A 431 0.02 11.76 -20.25
N ALA A 432 -1.15 11.80 -20.86
CA ALA A 432 -2.31 11.01 -20.46
C ALA A 432 -2.46 9.81 -21.39
N VAL A 433 -2.56 8.61 -20.81
CA VAL A 433 -2.68 7.36 -21.56
C VAL A 433 -4.04 6.72 -21.28
N GLN A 434 -4.79 6.41 -22.34
CA GLN A 434 -6.00 5.61 -22.23
C GLN A 434 -5.65 4.16 -22.55
N VAL A 435 -6.11 3.24 -21.70
CA VAL A 435 -5.86 1.81 -21.82
C VAL A 435 -7.18 1.08 -22.05
N GLU A 436 -7.21 0.17 -23.02
CA GLU A 436 -8.32 -0.74 -23.26
C GLU A 436 -7.80 -2.17 -23.45
N SER A 437 -8.36 -3.12 -22.68
CA SER A 437 -8.02 -4.55 -22.78
C SER A 437 -6.50 -4.85 -22.74
N ASP A 438 -5.75 -4.19 -21.87
CA ASP A 438 -4.28 -4.29 -21.73
C ASP A 438 -3.44 -3.73 -22.90
N TYR A 439 -4.05 -2.90 -23.76
CA TYR A 439 -3.37 -2.17 -24.82
C TYR A 439 -3.55 -0.65 -24.68
N ILE A 440 -2.59 0.12 -25.19
CA ILE A 440 -2.69 1.58 -25.30
C ILE A 440 -3.73 1.89 -26.39
N ALA A 441 -4.84 2.53 -26.00
CA ALA A 441 -5.91 2.91 -26.92
C ALA A 441 -5.77 4.35 -27.43
N ARG A 442 -5.17 5.24 -26.62
CA ARG A 442 -4.94 6.64 -26.96
C ARG A 442 -3.77 7.20 -26.16
N LEU A 443 -2.98 8.04 -26.81
CA LEU A 443 -2.00 8.89 -26.14
C LEU A 443 -2.43 10.34 -26.28
N THR A 444 -2.36 11.11 -25.21
CA THR A 444 -2.75 12.51 -25.18
C THR A 444 -1.67 13.29 -24.48
N ILE A 445 -1.00 14.19 -25.21
CA ILE A 445 0.03 15.06 -24.67
C ILE A 445 -0.60 16.43 -24.51
N LEU A 446 -0.64 16.89 -23.28
CA LEU A 446 -1.21 18.17 -22.86
C LEU A 446 -0.09 19.08 -22.42
N SER A 447 -0.24 20.36 -22.71
CA SER A 447 0.65 21.36 -22.19
C SER A 447 -0.15 22.52 -21.61
N GLU A 448 -0.11 22.61 -20.29
CA GLU A 448 -0.80 23.60 -19.48
C GLU A 448 0.07 24.87 -19.46
N GLU A 449 -0.36 25.87 -20.23
CA GLU A 449 0.16 27.24 -20.09
C GLU A 449 -0.81 28.04 -19.20
N ALA A 450 -0.27 29.00 -18.45
CA ALA A 450 -1.07 30.12 -17.95
C ALA A 450 -1.88 30.72 -19.13
N PRO A 451 -3.13 31.16 -18.91
CA PRO A 451 -3.97 31.70 -19.97
C PRO A 451 -3.19 32.77 -20.75
N LEU A 452 -3.00 32.53 -22.05
CA LEU A 452 -2.46 33.56 -22.94
C LEU A 452 -3.48 34.71 -22.97
N PRO A 453 -3.02 35.98 -22.92
CA PRO A 453 -3.86 37.15 -22.72
C PRO A 453 -4.88 37.40 -23.83
#